data_AF-A0A535DVX2-F1
#
_entry.id   AF-A0A535DVX2-F1
#
_cell.length_a   1.000
_cell.length_b   1.000
_cell.length_c   1.000
_cell.angle_alpha   90.00
_cell.angle_beta   90.00
_cell.angle_gamma   90.00
#
_symmetry.space_group_name_H-M   'P 1'
#
loop_
_entity.id
_entity.type
_entity.pdbx_description
1 polymer ?
#
loop_
_entity_poly.entity_id
_entity_poly.type
_entity_poly.pdbx_seq_one_letter_code
_entity_poly.pdbx_strand_id
1 'polypeptide(L)'
;MTRVRAAAPSAFLAGAAVALAAVLALAPVVGAGGGPGPLVALGLFAVALYAASLALPWPAVLPWGLGLLAMEYLVSLELRRAPLDSGAPAYAVALFLCAELGWLGLEARRGGRPWARRVAGIAALALAGAVLAALLLLLAAVPLSGGPPMTAVGVAATIAVAACLAWLGRARE
;
A
#
# COMPACT_ATOMS: atom_id res chain seq x y z
N MET A 1 -30.38 8.58 25.11
CA MET A 1 -30.32 8.58 23.63
C MET A 1 -29.11 7.78 23.17
N THR A 2 -29.26 6.47 23.08
CA THR A 2 -28.27 5.52 22.56
C THR A 2 -28.27 5.60 21.04
N ARG A 3 -27.34 6.37 20.46
CA ARG A 3 -27.09 6.29 19.01
C ARG A 3 -26.52 4.90 18.71
N VAL A 4 -27.36 4.01 18.21
CA VAL A 4 -26.91 2.80 17.50
C VAL A 4 -26.14 3.30 16.28
N ARG A 5 -24.83 3.51 16.46
CA ARG A 5 -23.91 3.90 15.39
C ARG A 5 -23.86 2.73 14.42
N ALA A 6 -23.98 3.02 13.13
CA ALA A 6 -23.78 2.05 12.06
C ALA A 6 -22.34 1.49 12.13
N ALA A 7 -22.12 0.45 12.94
CA ALA A 7 -20.82 -0.18 13.15
C ALA A 7 -20.49 -1.23 12.08
N ALA A 8 -21.51 -1.76 11.41
CA ALA A 8 -21.36 -2.81 10.40
C ALA A 8 -20.45 -2.43 9.21
N PRO A 9 -20.59 -1.25 8.56
CA PRO A 9 -19.76 -0.91 7.40
C PRO A 9 -18.29 -0.62 7.76
N SER A 10 -18.01 -0.06 8.95
CA SER A 10 -16.63 0.22 9.37
C SER A 10 -15.88 -1.05 9.76
N ALA A 11 -16.55 -2.00 10.43
CA ALA A 11 -15.96 -3.29 10.78
C ALA A 11 -15.64 -4.12 9.54
N PHE A 12 -16.51 -4.11 8.53
CA PHE A 12 -16.27 -4.81 7.27
C PHE A 12 -15.05 -4.23 6.52
N LEU A 13 -14.97 -2.91 6.35
CA LEU A 13 -13.84 -2.25 5.68
C LEU A 13 -12.52 -2.49 6.42
N ALA A 14 -12.52 -2.38 7.75
CA ALA A 14 -11.34 -2.66 8.55
C ALA A 14 -10.91 -4.13 8.45
N GLY A 15 -11.88 -5.07 8.50
CA GLY A 15 -11.62 -6.49 8.31
C GLY A 15 -11.01 -6.81 6.94
N ALA A 16 -11.58 -6.26 5.87
CA ALA A 16 -11.05 -6.42 4.51
C ALA A 16 -9.63 -5.85 4.36
N ALA A 17 -9.37 -4.69 4.97
CA ALA A 17 -8.06 -4.06 4.94
C ALA A 17 -7.01 -4.89 5.69
N VAL A 18 -7.34 -5.40 6.88
CA VAL A 18 -6.45 -6.27 7.67
C VAL A 18 -6.22 -7.60 6.97
N ALA A 19 -7.24 -8.18 6.34
CA ALA A 19 -7.10 -9.40 5.56
C ALA A 19 -6.13 -9.20 4.39
N LEU A 20 -6.26 -8.09 3.65
CA LEU A 20 -5.33 -7.76 2.57
C LEU A 20 -3.91 -7.53 3.08
N ALA A 21 -3.74 -6.83 4.20
CA ALA A 21 -2.44 -6.66 4.86
C ALA A 21 -1.81 -7.99 5.27
N ALA A 22 -2.60 -8.93 5.80
CA ALA A 22 -2.14 -10.26 6.16
C ALA A 22 -1.72 -11.08 4.93
N VAL A 23 -2.45 -10.98 3.82
CA VAL A 23 -2.07 -11.61 2.54
C VAL A 23 -0.72 -11.06 2.06
N LEU A 24 -0.52 -9.74 2.13
CA LEU A 24 0.75 -9.12 1.76
C LEU A 24 1.92 -9.58 2.63
N ALA A 25 1.71 -9.72 3.94
CA ALA A 25 2.75 -10.19 4.86
C ALA A 25 3.10 -11.69 4.67
N LEU A 26 2.17 -12.50 4.16
CA LEU A 26 2.41 -13.93 3.92
C LEU A 26 3.10 -14.19 2.58
N ALA A 27 2.84 -13.37 1.57
CA ALA A 27 3.38 -13.55 0.22
C ALA A 27 4.92 -13.68 0.14
N PRO A 28 5.75 -12.88 0.84
CA PRO A 28 7.20 -12.99 0.75
C PRO A 28 7.73 -14.22 1.50
N VAL A 29 7.02 -14.65 2.56
CA VAL A 29 7.36 -15.85 3.35
C VAL A 29 7.19 -17.12 2.52
N VAL A 30 6.10 -17.21 1.76
CA VAL A 30 5.82 -18.35 0.87
C VAL A 30 6.86 -18.43 -0.26
N GLY A 31 7.30 -17.28 -0.79
CA GLY A 31 8.30 -17.22 -1.85
C GLY A 31 9.75 -17.47 -1.40
N ALA A 32 10.04 -17.46 -0.11
CA ALA A 32 11.40 -17.54 0.43
C ALA A 32 11.94 -18.98 0.61
N GLY A 33 11.12 -20.02 0.44
CA GLY A 33 11.58 -21.42 0.36
C GLY A 33 12.16 -22.04 1.64
N GLY A 34 12.36 -21.29 2.72
CA GLY A 34 12.80 -21.84 4.00
C GLY A 34 13.37 -20.79 4.96
N GLY A 35 12.74 -20.68 6.14
CA GLY A 35 13.27 -20.02 7.35
C GLY A 35 13.45 -18.50 7.35
N PRO A 36 12.39 -17.67 7.35
CA PRO A 36 12.56 -16.24 7.53
C PRO A 36 11.90 -15.77 8.84
N GLY A 37 12.33 -16.31 9.98
CA GLY A 37 11.81 -15.89 11.30
C GLY A 37 11.75 -14.37 11.48
N PRO A 38 12.80 -13.60 11.10
CA PRO A 38 12.78 -12.14 11.14
C PRO A 38 11.77 -11.50 10.19
N LEU A 39 11.55 -12.08 9.01
CA LEU A 39 10.64 -11.53 8.01
C LEU A 39 9.18 -11.76 8.43
N VAL A 40 8.88 -12.96 8.93
CA VAL A 40 7.57 -13.28 9.55
C VAL A 40 7.30 -12.34 10.72
N ALA A 41 8.31 -12.11 11.58
CA ALA A 41 8.17 -11.19 12.70
C ALA A 41 7.90 -9.75 12.23
N LEU A 42 8.60 -9.29 11.18
CA LEU A 42 8.39 -7.98 10.57
C LEU A 42 6.98 -7.85 9.98
N GLY A 43 6.53 -8.83 9.20
CA GLY A 43 5.19 -8.84 8.62
C GLY A 43 4.08 -8.89 9.66
N LEU A 44 4.20 -9.75 10.67
CA LEU A 44 3.27 -9.79 11.80
C LEU A 44 3.23 -8.46 12.57
N PHE A 45 4.39 -7.86 12.82
CA PHE A 45 4.47 -6.56 13.47
C PHE A 45 3.83 -5.46 12.63
N ALA A 46 4.07 -5.46 11.32
CA ALA A 46 3.48 -4.51 10.38
C ALA A 46 1.94 -4.63 10.33
N VAL A 47 1.42 -5.86 10.23
CA VAL A 47 -0.03 -6.15 10.27
C VAL A 47 -0.63 -5.76 11.62
N ALA A 48 0.03 -6.05 12.74
CA ALA A 48 -0.42 -5.67 14.07
C ALA A 48 -0.49 -4.14 14.21
N LEU A 49 0.52 -3.43 13.74
CA LEU A 49 0.57 -1.96 13.76
C LEU A 49 -0.53 -1.36 12.86
N TYR A 50 -0.74 -1.94 11.68
CA TYR A 50 -1.80 -1.54 10.76
C TYR A 50 -3.19 -1.79 11.37
N ALA A 51 -3.46 -2.97 11.93
CA ALA A 51 -4.71 -3.29 12.61
C ALA A 51 -4.93 -2.39 13.84
N ALA A 52 -3.89 -2.12 14.63
CA ALA A 52 -3.94 -1.21 15.76
C ALA A 52 -4.32 0.21 15.32
N SER A 53 -3.83 0.69 14.17
CA SER A 53 -4.22 2.00 13.63
C SER A 53 -5.71 2.11 13.32
N LEU A 54 -6.34 0.99 12.93
CA LEU A 54 -7.77 0.93 12.62
C LEU A 54 -8.65 0.76 13.86
N ALA A 55 -8.14 0.11 14.90
CA ALA A 55 -8.85 -0.13 16.16
C ALA A 55 -8.73 1.06 17.14
N LEU A 56 -7.52 1.62 17.28
CA LEU A 56 -7.20 2.70 18.23
C LEU A 56 -7.50 4.08 17.63
N PRO A 57 -7.56 5.15 18.45
CA PRO A 57 -7.78 6.52 17.96
C PRO A 57 -6.49 7.17 17.43
N TRP A 58 -5.57 6.41 16.84
CA TRP A 58 -4.24 6.87 16.42
C TRP A 58 -4.06 6.79 14.90
N PRO A 59 -4.69 7.69 14.11
CA PRO A 59 -4.60 7.65 12.65
C PRO A 59 -3.18 7.84 12.13
N ALA A 60 -2.30 8.49 12.91
CA ALA A 60 -0.89 8.68 12.57
C ALA A 60 -0.09 7.38 12.49
N VAL A 61 -0.61 6.27 13.04
CA VAL A 61 0.06 4.95 13.03
C VAL A 61 -0.15 4.20 11.71
N LEU A 62 -1.21 4.53 10.96
CA LEU A 62 -1.54 3.89 9.69
C LEU A 62 -0.42 3.92 8.64
N PRO A 63 0.24 5.08 8.36
CA PRO A 63 1.36 5.11 7.41
C PRO A 63 2.55 4.27 7.86
N TRP A 64 2.77 4.11 9.16
CA TRP A 64 3.85 3.25 9.68
C TRP A 64 3.57 1.77 9.42
N GLY A 65 2.34 1.31 9.62
CA GLY A 65 1.96 -0.08 9.30
C GLY A 65 2.14 -0.39 7.80
N LEU A 66 1.69 0.53 6.93
CA LEU A 66 1.88 0.41 5.48
C LEU A 66 3.36 0.47 5.07
N GLY A 67 4.13 1.37 5.67
CA GLY A 67 5.56 1.50 5.41
C GLY A 67 6.31 0.23 5.78
N LEU A 68 5.98 -0.40 6.91
CA LEU A 68 6.57 -1.66 7.32
C LEU A 68 6.19 -2.83 6.39
N LEU A 69 4.93 -2.91 5.93
CA LEU A 69 4.51 -3.90 4.92
C LEU A 69 5.28 -3.71 3.59
N ALA A 70 5.48 -2.46 3.16
CA ALA A 70 6.27 -2.17 1.98
C ALA A 70 7.75 -2.56 2.17
N MET A 71 8.31 -2.25 3.35
CA MET A 71 9.68 -2.62 3.70
C MET A 71 9.87 -4.14 3.76
N GLU A 72 8.90 -4.90 4.27
CA GLU A 72 8.95 -6.36 4.28
C GLU A 72 9.17 -6.94 2.89
N TYR A 73 8.42 -6.45 1.89
CA TYR A 73 8.59 -6.86 0.50
C TYR A 73 10.01 -6.52 -0.02
N LEU A 74 10.50 -5.31 0.23
CA LEU A 74 11.85 -4.91 -0.19
C LEU A 74 12.95 -5.74 0.48
N VAL A 75 12.83 -6.01 1.77
CA VAL A 75 13.75 -6.89 2.51
C VAL A 75 13.70 -8.31 1.95
N SER A 76 12.53 -8.79 1.52
CA SER A 76 12.40 -10.11 0.90
C SER A 76 13.12 -10.21 -0.45
N LEU A 77 13.15 -9.12 -1.24
CA LEU A 77 13.91 -9.07 -2.49
C LEU A 77 15.41 -9.09 -2.21
N GLU A 78 15.85 -8.29 -1.24
CA GLU A 78 17.25 -8.22 -0.83
C GLU A 78 17.78 -9.57 -0.31
N LEU A 79 17.01 -10.24 0.56
CA LEU A 79 17.37 -11.57 1.08
C LEU A 79 17.44 -12.63 -0.02
N ARG A 80 16.57 -12.54 -1.03
CA ARG A 80 16.59 -13.42 -2.20
C ARG A 80 17.65 -13.01 -3.23
N ARG A 81 18.36 -11.89 -3.03
CA ARG A 81 19.23 -11.23 -4.00
C ARG A 81 18.56 -11.10 -5.37
N ALA A 82 17.26 -10.85 -5.36
CA ALA A 82 16.43 -10.79 -6.55
C ALA A 82 16.30 -9.34 -7.01
N PRO A 83 16.33 -9.06 -8.33
CA PRO A 83 15.88 -7.78 -8.84
C PRO A 83 14.38 -7.60 -8.57
N LEU A 84 13.86 -6.41 -8.87
CA LEU A 84 12.42 -6.15 -8.82
C LEU A 84 11.67 -7.21 -9.66
N ASP A 85 10.82 -8.01 -9.01
CA ASP A 85 10.14 -9.13 -9.65
C ASP A 85 8.78 -8.72 -10.26
N SER A 86 8.15 -9.65 -10.97
CA SER A 86 6.82 -9.45 -11.57
C SER A 86 5.69 -9.26 -10.55
N GLY A 87 5.95 -9.53 -9.27
CA GLY A 87 5.03 -9.28 -8.17
C GLY A 87 5.02 -7.82 -7.71
N ALA A 88 6.05 -7.02 -8.02
CA ALA A 88 6.16 -5.63 -7.55
C ALA A 88 4.94 -4.74 -7.90
N PRO A 89 4.38 -4.79 -9.13
CA PRO A 89 3.17 -4.05 -9.46
C PRO A 89 1.97 -4.46 -8.61
N ALA A 90 1.82 -5.77 -8.34
CA ALA A 90 0.73 -6.28 -7.51
C ALA A 90 0.87 -5.82 -6.06
N TYR A 91 2.08 -5.80 -5.49
CA TYR A 91 2.33 -5.24 -4.16
C TYR A 91 1.98 -3.76 -4.08
N ALA A 92 2.37 -2.96 -5.09
CA ALA A 92 2.06 -1.53 -5.12
C ALA A 92 0.54 -1.27 -5.10
N VAL A 93 -0.21 -2.01 -5.91
CA VAL A 93 -1.68 -1.93 -5.96
C VAL A 93 -2.30 -2.35 -4.63
N ALA A 94 -1.83 -3.45 -4.06
CA ALA A 94 -2.37 -3.95 -2.79
C ALA A 94 -2.08 -3.01 -1.62
N LEU A 95 -0.87 -2.42 -1.55
CA LEU A 95 -0.52 -1.40 -0.56
C LEU A 95 -1.39 -0.14 -0.72
N PHE A 96 -1.64 0.30 -1.96
CA PHE A 96 -2.55 1.40 -2.25
C PHE A 96 -3.99 1.10 -1.78
N LEU A 97 -4.50 -0.10 -2.08
CA LEU A 97 -5.82 -0.54 -1.62
C LEU A 97 -5.88 -0.63 -0.10
N CYS A 98 -4.84 -1.13 0.58
CA CYS A 98 -4.75 -1.08 2.04
C CYS A 98 -4.82 0.37 2.55
N ALA A 99 -4.09 1.31 1.95
CA ALA A 99 -4.14 2.71 2.36
C ALA A 99 -5.56 3.29 2.28
N GLU A 100 -6.23 3.07 1.15
CA GLU A 100 -7.58 3.58 0.90
C GLU A 100 -8.63 2.89 1.78
N LEU A 101 -8.61 1.56 1.90
CA LEU A 101 -9.54 0.82 2.76
C LEU A 101 -9.37 1.19 4.24
N GLY A 102 -8.13 1.36 4.70
CA GLY A 102 -7.84 1.77 6.06
C GLY A 102 -8.33 3.19 6.34
N TRP A 103 -8.11 4.12 5.41
CA TRP A 103 -8.61 5.49 5.54
C TRP A 103 -10.15 5.56 5.50
N LEU A 104 -10.79 4.81 4.61
CA LEU A 104 -12.25 4.70 4.56
C LEU A 104 -12.82 4.09 5.85
N GLY A 105 -12.14 3.09 6.43
CA GLY A 105 -12.49 2.53 7.74
C GLY A 105 -12.44 3.58 8.85
N LEU A 106 -11.39 4.41 8.88
CA LEU A 106 -11.25 5.51 9.83
C LEU A 106 -12.31 6.61 9.65
N GLU A 107 -12.65 6.97 8.42
CA GLU A 107 -13.74 7.92 8.14
C GLU A 107 -15.12 7.36 8.54
N ALA A 108 -15.38 6.09 8.24
CA ALA A 108 -16.62 5.42 8.62
C ALA A 108 -16.80 5.39 10.14
N ARG A 109 -15.72 5.18 10.91
CA ARG A 109 -15.72 5.29 12.39
C ARG A 109 -16.11 6.68 12.89
N ARG A 110 -15.76 7.73 12.15
CA ARG A 110 -16.13 9.13 12.45
C ARG A 110 -17.54 9.49 11.98
N GLY A 111 -18.28 8.55 11.38
CA GLY A 111 -19.63 8.77 10.87
C GLY A 111 -19.68 9.27 9.43
N GLY A 112 -18.55 9.29 8.72
CA GLY A 112 -18.51 9.54 7.29
C GLY A 112 -19.17 8.40 6.51
N ARG A 113 -19.84 8.70 5.40
CA ARG A 113 -20.40 7.68 4.50
C ARG A 113 -19.48 7.49 3.29
N PRO A 114 -18.96 6.28 3.02
CA PRO A 114 -18.25 6.02 1.78
C PRO A 114 -19.23 6.17 0.60
N TRP A 115 -18.92 7.07 -0.34
CA TRP A 115 -19.74 7.28 -1.55
C TRP A 115 -19.24 6.38 -2.68
N ALA A 116 -20.17 5.77 -3.44
CA ALA A 116 -19.86 4.87 -4.55
C ALA A 116 -18.90 5.48 -5.58
N ARG A 117 -19.01 6.80 -5.83
CA ARG A 117 -18.10 7.54 -6.72
C ARG A 117 -16.64 7.51 -6.24
N ARG A 118 -16.41 7.52 -4.93
CA ARG A 118 -15.07 7.45 -4.34
C ARG A 118 -14.49 6.05 -4.48
N VAL A 119 -15.29 5.01 -4.26
CA VAL A 119 -14.88 3.62 -4.48
C VAL A 119 -14.50 3.40 -5.94
N ALA A 120 -15.30 3.92 -6.87
CA ALA A 120 -14.97 3.90 -8.30
C ALA A 120 -13.68 4.67 -8.62
N GLY A 121 -13.46 5.83 -7.99
CA GLY A 121 -12.22 6.60 -8.10
C GLY A 121 -11.00 5.84 -7.60
N ILE A 122 -11.10 5.17 -6.45
CA ILE A 122 -10.04 4.31 -5.90
C ILE A 122 -9.75 3.15 -6.85
N ALA A 123 -10.78 2.46 -7.35
CA ALA A 123 -10.62 1.36 -8.30
C ALA A 123 -9.94 1.82 -9.60
N ALA A 124 -10.35 2.98 -10.13
CA ALA A 124 -9.75 3.57 -11.32
C ALA A 124 -8.28 3.96 -11.07
N LEU A 125 -7.96 4.55 -9.91
CA LEU A 125 -6.59 4.90 -9.55
C LEU A 125 -5.72 3.66 -9.36
N ALA A 126 -6.25 2.64 -8.70
CA ALA A 126 -5.57 1.36 -8.51
C ALA A 126 -5.26 0.70 -9.86
N LEU A 127 -6.22 0.72 -10.80
CA LEU A 127 -6.03 0.20 -12.15
C LEU A 127 -4.99 1.01 -12.93
N ALA A 128 -5.07 2.34 -12.89
CA ALA A 128 -4.10 3.22 -13.55
C ALA A 128 -2.68 3.02 -12.97
N GLY A 129 -2.58 2.91 -11.64
CA GLY A 129 -1.32 2.59 -10.96
C GLY A 129 -0.77 1.23 -11.32
N ALA A 130 -1.64 0.21 -11.43
CA ALA A 130 -1.26 -1.13 -11.89
C ALA A 130 -0.67 -1.11 -13.31
N VAL A 131 -1.37 -0.43 -14.23
CA VAL A 131 -0.92 -0.25 -15.62
C VAL A 131 0.41 0.48 -15.65
N LEU A 132 0.55 1.58 -14.92
CA LEU A 132 1.80 2.34 -14.84
C LEU A 132 2.95 1.52 -14.28
N ALA A 133 2.73 0.79 -13.17
CA ALA A 133 3.74 -0.05 -12.55
C ALA A 133 4.16 -1.21 -13.49
N ALA A 134 3.21 -1.81 -14.21
CA ALA A 134 3.51 -2.83 -15.22
C ALA A 134 4.32 -2.26 -16.38
N LEU A 135 3.98 -1.06 -16.87
CA LEU A 135 4.74 -0.38 -17.92
C LEU A 135 6.17 -0.04 -17.48
N LEU A 136 6.34 0.43 -16.24
CA LEU A 136 7.66 0.71 -15.67
C LEU A 136 8.49 -0.57 -15.52
N LEU A 137 7.87 -1.67 -15.09
CA LEU A 137 8.53 -2.97 -15.01
C LEU A 137 8.95 -3.48 -16.39
N LEU A 138 8.08 -3.35 -17.40
CA LEU A 138 8.41 -3.69 -18.80
C LEU A 138 9.56 -2.84 -19.32
N LEU A 139 9.55 -1.54 -19.02
CA LEU A 139 10.64 -0.63 -19.40
C LEU A 139 11.95 -1.01 -18.72
N ALA A 140 11.90 -1.45 -17.46
CA ALA A 140 13.07 -1.92 -16.72
C ALA A 140 13.60 -3.27 -17.23
N ALA A 141 12.75 -4.09 -17.86
CA ALA A 141 13.15 -5.35 -18.48
C ALA A 141 13.84 -5.17 -19.84
N VAL A 142 13.75 -3.97 -20.44
CA VAL A 142 14.57 -3.63 -21.62
C VAL A 142 16.01 -3.48 -21.13
N PRO A 143 16.99 -4.22 -21.71
CA PRO A 143 18.40 -4.05 -21.39
C PRO A 143 18.90 -2.71 -21.96
N LEU A 144 18.49 -1.62 -21.31
CA LEU A 144 19.11 -0.33 -21.48
C LEU A 144 20.47 -0.44 -20.79
N SER A 145 21.54 -0.16 -21.52
CA SER A 145 22.87 -0.03 -20.95
C SER A 145 22.80 0.93 -19.77
N GLY A 146 22.91 0.39 -18.54
CA GLY A 146 22.74 1.14 -17.31
C GLY A 146 23.60 2.39 -17.33
N GLY A 147 22.96 3.56 -17.20
CA GLY A 147 23.62 4.83 -17.36
C GLY A 147 22.75 6.02 -16.92
N PRO A 148 23.26 7.25 -17.10
CA PRO A 148 22.58 8.50 -16.78
C PRO A 148 21.11 8.62 -17.20
N PRO A 149 20.64 8.06 -18.34
CA PRO A 149 19.23 8.19 -18.72
C PRO A 149 18.26 7.47 -17.78
N MET A 150 18.65 6.34 -17.16
CA MET A 150 17.74 5.57 -16.30
C MET A 150 17.57 6.24 -14.91
N THR A 151 18.64 6.86 -14.41
CA THR A 151 18.59 7.76 -13.24
C THR A 151 17.75 9.00 -13.51
N ALA A 152 17.83 9.57 -14.71
CA ALA A 152 16.99 10.72 -15.09
C ALA A 152 15.49 10.36 -15.08
N VAL A 153 15.11 9.16 -15.53
CA VAL A 153 13.71 8.68 -15.46
C VAL A 153 13.25 8.53 -14.01
N GLY A 154 14.07 7.95 -13.14
CA GLY A 154 13.74 7.83 -11.71
C GLY A 154 13.59 9.19 -11.01
N VAL A 155 14.49 10.14 -11.32
CA VAL A 155 14.41 11.52 -10.81
C VAL A 155 13.16 12.22 -11.34
N ALA A 156 12.85 12.11 -12.64
CA ALA A 156 11.67 12.71 -13.24
C ALA A 156 10.38 12.15 -12.62
N ALA A 157 10.29 10.85 -12.39
CA ALA A 157 9.17 10.22 -11.71
C ALA A 157 9.02 10.75 -10.27
N THR A 158 10.12 10.91 -9.54
CA THR A 158 10.11 11.46 -8.18
C THR A 158 9.62 12.91 -8.16
N ILE A 159 10.10 13.73 -9.10
CA ILE A 159 9.65 15.13 -9.26
C ILE A 159 8.16 15.17 -9.58
N ALA A 160 7.67 14.30 -10.48
CA ALA A 160 6.27 14.24 -10.84
C ALA A 160 5.38 13.88 -9.63
N VAL A 161 5.80 12.90 -8.82
CA VAL A 161 5.10 12.55 -7.57
C VAL A 161 5.08 13.73 -6.60
N ALA A 162 6.23 14.37 -6.38
CA ALA A 162 6.32 15.54 -5.50
C ALA A 162 5.44 16.71 -5.98
N ALA A 163 5.40 16.96 -7.30
CA ALA A 163 4.55 17.98 -7.90
C ALA A 163 3.05 17.66 -7.73
N CYS A 164 2.65 16.40 -7.91
CA CYS A 164 1.28 15.97 -7.65
C CYS A 164 0.89 16.18 -6.17
N LEU A 165 1.76 15.80 -5.23
CA LEU A 165 1.52 16.01 -3.80
C LEU A 165 1.41 17.50 -3.44
N ALA A 166 2.32 18.34 -3.97
CA ALA A 166 2.28 19.78 -3.77
C ALA A 166 1.02 20.43 -4.37
N TRP A 167 0.55 19.94 -5.51
CA TRP A 167 -0.70 20.40 -6.12
C TRP A 167 -1.93 20.00 -5.29
N LEU A 168 -1.98 18.75 -4.83
CA LEU A 168 -3.04 18.25 -3.96
C LEU A 168 -3.09 18.96 -2.59
N GLY A 169 -1.93 19.33 -2.04
CA GLY A 169 -1.84 20.13 -0.82
C GLY A 169 -2.48 21.51 -0.97
N ARG A 170 -2.18 22.19 -2.08
CA ARG A 170 -2.74 23.52 -2.40
C ARG A 170 -4.24 23.51 -2.67
N ALA A 171 -4.81 22.39 -3.13
CA ALA A 171 -6.25 22.28 -3.40
C ALA A 171 -7.12 22.13 -2.14
N ARG A 172 -6.50 22.04 -0.95
CA ARG A 172 -7.19 21.92 0.35
C ARG A 172 -7.17 23.21 1.19
N GLU A 173 -6.45 24.23 0.71
CA GLU A 173 -6.47 25.60 1.23
C GLU A 173 -7.53 26.43 0.49
#